data_AF-F1T4F1-F1
#
_entry.id   AF-F1T4F1-F1
#
_cell.length_a   1.000
_cell.length_b   1.000
_cell.length_c   1.000
_cell.angle_alpha   90.00
_cell.angle_beta   90.00
_cell.angle_gamma   90.00
#
_symmetry.space_group_name_H-M   'P 1'
#
loop_
_entity.id
_entity.type
_entity.pdbx_description
1 polymer ?
#
loop_
_entity_poly.entity_id
_entity_poly.type
_entity_poly.pdbx_seq_one_letter_code
_entity_poly.pdbx_strand_id
1 'polypeptide(L)'
;MLVKDKQEIIVTHKEMVKTIFDTSSLENEQLKLEEELNIVADKVNNCINENARKLQDQDEYEKKYTSLVNRFNSTKVRLDEIKQTANSGYNSKQILIILVVENG
;
A
#
# COMPACT_ATOMS: atom_id res chain seq x y z
N MET A 1 -39.60 4.94 -22.06
CA MET A 1 -38.69 6.10 -22.12
C MET A 1 -38.04 6.31 -20.75
N LEU A 2 -38.81 6.57 -19.68
CA LEU A 2 -38.31 6.70 -18.29
C LEU A 2 -37.37 5.59 -17.77
N VAL A 3 -37.62 4.32 -18.11
CA VAL A 3 -36.77 3.19 -17.66
C VAL A 3 -35.39 3.18 -18.33
N LYS A 4 -35.28 3.66 -19.58
CA LYS A 4 -33.98 3.78 -20.27
C LYS A 4 -33.14 4.90 -19.64
N ASP A 5 -33.76 6.04 -19.37
CA ASP A 5 -33.10 7.19 -18.75
C ASP A 5 -32.58 6.83 -17.34
N LYS A 6 -33.36 6.05 -16.56
CA LYS A 6 -32.95 5.54 -15.25
C LYS A 6 -31.73 4.60 -15.34
N GLN A 7 -31.68 3.72 -16.34
CA GLN A 7 -30.53 2.82 -16.55
C GLN A 7 -29.26 3.59 -16.95
N GLU A 8 -29.40 4.61 -17.80
CA GLU A 8 -28.28 5.43 -18.26
C GLU A 8 -27.66 6.25 -17.12
N ILE A 9 -28.49 6.80 -16.23
CA ILE A 9 -28.04 7.49 -15.00
C ILE A 9 -27.26 6.53 -14.08
N ILE A 10 -27.75 5.29 -13.91
CA ILE A 10 -27.08 4.27 -13.08
C ILE A 10 -25.73 3.88 -13.68
N VAL A 11 -25.64 3.68 -15.01
CA VAL A 11 -24.38 3.34 -15.68
C VAL A 11 -23.37 4.47 -15.52
N THR A 12 -23.79 5.72 -15.77
CA THR A 12 -22.93 6.90 -15.64
C THR A 12 -22.40 7.06 -14.20
N HIS A 13 -23.25 6.86 -13.20
CA HIS A 13 -22.82 6.88 -11.79
C HIS A 13 -21.84 5.75 -11.47
N LYS A 14 -22.09 4.52 -11.96
CA LYS A 14 -21.17 3.39 -11.75
C LYS A 14 -19.80 3.64 -12.36
N GLU A 15 -19.73 4.26 -13.54
CA GLU A 15 -18.47 4.66 -14.17
C GLU A 15 -17.75 5.74 -13.36
N MET A 16 -18.49 6.71 -12.83
CA MET A 16 -17.94 7.76 -11.95
C MET A 16 -17.35 7.17 -10.66
N VAL A 17 -18.06 6.22 -10.03
CA VAL A 17 -17.56 5.46 -8.87
C VAL A 17 -16.31 4.66 -9.23
N LYS A 18 -16.25 4.03 -10.41
CA LYS A 18 -15.06 3.29 -10.83
C LYS A 18 -13.82 4.21 -10.95
N THR A 19 -14.00 5.40 -11.52
CA THR A 19 -12.90 6.36 -11.74
C THR A 19 -12.45 7.04 -10.44
N ILE A 20 -13.38 7.40 -9.55
CA ILE A 20 -13.06 8.06 -8.26
C ILE A 20 -12.34 7.10 -7.30
N PHE A 21 -12.66 5.81 -7.36
CA PHE A 21 -12.09 4.79 -6.48
C PHE A 21 -11.08 3.88 -7.21
N ASP A 22 -10.34 4.42 -8.19
CA ASP A 22 -9.22 3.71 -8.79
C ASP A 22 -8.08 3.58 -7.76
N THR A 23 -7.85 2.36 -7.27
CA THR A 23 -6.82 2.02 -6.28
C THR A 23 -5.54 1.49 -6.89
N SER A 24 -5.43 1.43 -8.22
CA SER A 24 -4.28 0.81 -8.93
C SER A 24 -2.94 1.45 -8.54
N SER A 25 -2.91 2.76 -8.30
CA SER A 25 -1.72 3.46 -7.82
C SER A 25 -1.31 3.00 -6.41
N LEU A 26 -2.28 2.84 -5.50
CA LEU A 26 -2.03 2.39 -4.13
C LEU A 26 -1.58 0.93 -4.10
N GLU A 27 -2.17 0.08 -4.94
CA GLU A 27 -1.80 -1.33 -5.09
C GLU A 27 -0.36 -1.48 -5.61
N ASN A 28 0.01 -0.68 -6.62
CA ASN A 28 1.38 -0.66 -7.14
C ASN A 28 2.39 -0.14 -6.11
N GLU A 29 2.03 0.89 -5.34
CA GLU A 29 2.88 1.40 -4.27
C GLU A 29 3.06 0.34 -3.16
N GLN A 30 1.97 -0.34 -2.77
CA GLN A 30 2.00 -1.43 -1.80
C GLN A 30 2.97 -2.54 -2.23
N LEU A 31 2.88 -3.01 -3.49
CA LEU A 31 3.76 -4.05 -4.03
C LEU A 31 5.24 -3.64 -3.97
N LYS A 32 5.56 -2.39 -4.34
CA LYS A 32 6.93 -1.87 -4.30
C LYS A 32 7.47 -1.79 -2.87
N LEU A 33 6.65 -1.36 -1.92
CA LEU A 33 7.02 -1.28 -0.51
C LEU A 33 7.24 -2.67 0.10
N GLU A 34 6.41 -3.66 -0.27
CA GLU A 34 6.57 -5.05 0.17
C GLU A 34 7.86 -5.67 -0.41
N GLU A 35 8.17 -5.42 -1.68
CA GLU A 35 9.44 -5.83 -2.30
C GLU A 35 10.64 -5.16 -1.63
N GLU A 36 10.56 -3.84 -1.36
CA GLU A 36 11.62 -3.12 -0.67
C GLU A 36 11.87 -3.66 0.75
N LEU A 37 10.81 -3.97 1.51
CA LEU A 37 10.94 -4.57 2.84
C LEU A 37 11.69 -5.90 2.79
N ASN A 38 11.37 -6.76 1.82
CA ASN A 38 12.08 -8.02 1.64
C ASN A 38 13.56 -7.80 1.33
N ILE A 39 13.88 -6.89 0.41
CA ILE A 39 15.27 -6.55 0.05
C ILE A 39 16.03 -6.00 1.26
N VAL A 40 15.42 -5.14 2.06
CA VAL A 40 16.08 -4.56 3.23
C VAL A 40 16.27 -5.61 4.33
N ALA A 41 15.28 -6.49 4.55
CA ALA A 41 15.39 -7.60 5.50
C ALA A 41 16.56 -8.54 5.12
N ASP A 42 16.68 -8.89 3.84
CA ASP A 42 17.80 -9.69 3.35
C ASP A 42 19.15 -9.01 3.57
N LYS A 43 19.23 -7.70 3.35
CA LYS A 43 20.44 -6.90 3.62
C LYS A 43 20.80 -6.88 5.11
N VAL A 44 19.82 -6.76 6.00
CA VAL A 44 20.03 -6.84 7.46
C VAL A 44 20.57 -8.21 7.83
N ASN A 45 19.94 -9.28 7.37
CA ASN A 45 20.37 -10.65 7.63
C ASN A 45 21.79 -10.91 7.12
N ASN A 46 22.12 -10.45 5.91
CA ASN A 46 23.46 -10.55 5.37
C ASN A 46 24.49 -9.78 6.21
N CYS A 47 24.16 -8.56 6.65
CA CYS A 47 25.02 -7.77 7.54
C CYS A 47 25.33 -8.51 8.85
N ILE A 48 24.31 -9.12 9.47
CA ILE A 48 24.46 -9.92 10.70
C ILE A 48 25.34 -11.15 10.44
N ASN A 49 25.06 -11.88 9.36
CA ASN A 49 25.80 -13.09 9.00
C ASN A 49 27.28 -12.81 8.69
N GLU A 50 27.56 -11.69 8.02
CA GLU A 50 28.93 -11.27 7.74
C GLU A 50 29.68 -10.91 9.03
N ASN A 51 29.03 -10.21 9.96
CA ASN A 51 29.64 -9.83 11.25
C ASN A 51 29.90 -11.05 12.13
N ALA A 52 29.03 -12.07 12.07
CA ALA A 52 29.23 -13.33 12.79
C ALA A 52 30.40 -14.17 12.24
N ARG A 53 30.74 -14.03 10.95
CA ARG A 53 31.78 -14.83 10.26
C ARG A 53 33.15 -14.15 10.22
N LYS A 54 33.19 -12.82 10.29
CA LYS A 54 34.41 -12.02 10.12
C LYS A 54 34.44 -10.92 11.15
N LEU A 55 35.62 -10.63 11.69
CA LEU A 55 35.83 -9.44 12.50
C LEU A 55 35.69 -8.21 11.58
N GLN A 56 34.63 -7.43 11.79
CA GLN A 56 34.37 -6.18 11.06
C GLN A 56 34.75 -4.98 11.92
N ASP A 57 35.00 -3.85 11.27
CA ASP A 57 35.01 -2.55 11.93
C ASP A 57 33.63 -2.31 12.58
N GLN A 58 33.62 -2.10 13.89
CA GLN A 58 32.37 -2.03 14.65
C GLN A 58 31.62 -0.73 14.38
N ASP A 59 32.32 0.38 14.14
CA ASP A 59 31.71 1.67 13.82
C ASP A 59 31.04 1.62 12.44
N GLU A 60 31.70 0.98 11.46
CA GLU A 60 31.13 0.77 10.14
C GLU A 60 29.92 -0.18 10.17
N TYR A 61 30.02 -1.28 10.93
CA TYR A 61 28.91 -2.22 11.12
C TYR A 61 27.69 -1.54 11.74
N GLU A 62 27.86 -0.84 12.86
CA GLU A 62 26.76 -0.16 13.56
C GLU A 62 26.08 0.87 12.66
N LYS A 63 26.86 1.65 11.90
CA LYS A 63 26.33 2.63 10.95
C LYS A 63 25.49 1.97 9.86
N LYS A 64 26.01 0.90 9.24
CA LYS A 64 25.32 0.17 8.17
C LYS A 64 24.05 -0.50 8.70
N TYR A 65 24.15 -1.19 9.83
CA TYR A 65 23.02 -1.87 10.46
C TYR A 65 21.91 -0.88 10.85
N THR A 66 22.26 0.20 11.54
CA THR A 66 21.30 1.24 11.95
C THR A 66 20.61 1.88 10.75
N SER A 67 21.35 2.16 9.68
CA SER A 67 20.77 2.68 8.44
C SER A 67 19.75 1.72 7.81
N LEU A 68 20.05 0.42 7.78
CA LEU A 68 19.15 -0.60 7.24
C LEU A 68 17.89 -0.77 8.11
N VAL A 69 18.04 -0.79 9.44
CA VAL A 69 16.91 -0.87 10.38
C VAL A 69 16.01 0.36 10.25
N ASN A 70 16.59 1.56 10.17
CA ASN A 70 15.82 2.78 9.96
C ASN A 70 15.03 2.75 8.65
N ARG A 71 15.67 2.30 7.56
CA ARG A 71 15.00 2.15 6.26
C ARG A 71 13.85 1.15 6.33
N PHE A 72 14.08 -0.02 6.94
CA PHE A 72 13.05 -1.03 7.13
C PHE A 72 11.85 -0.46 7.88
N ASN A 73 12.09 0.21 9.00
CA ASN A 73 11.04 0.80 9.81
C ASN A 73 10.26 1.89 9.04
N SER A 74 10.94 2.78 8.32
CA SER A 74 10.26 3.81 7.52
C SER A 74 9.42 3.22 6.38
N THR A 75 9.94 2.21 5.67
CA THR A 75 9.20 1.54 4.59
C THR A 75 7.97 0.82 5.16
N LYS A 76 8.10 0.20 6.35
CA LYS A 76 6.98 -0.45 7.04
C LYS A 76 5.89 0.54 7.46
N VAL A 77 6.26 1.68 8.04
CA VAL A 77 5.30 2.75 8.39
C VAL A 77 4.53 3.19 7.16
N ARG A 78 5.23 3.43 6.04
CA ARG A 78 4.58 3.82 4.79
C ARG A 78 3.64 2.74 4.25
N LEU A 79 4.02 1.48 4.33
CA LEU A 79 3.17 0.36 3.93
C LEU A 79 1.89 0.30 4.76
N ASP A 80 1.99 0.49 6.07
CA ASP A 80 0.85 0.49 6.98
C ASP A 80 -0.11 1.67 6.68
N GLU A 81 0.41 2.85 6.37
CA GLU A 81 -0.37 4.01 5.92
C GLU A 81 -1.14 3.74 4.62
N ILE A 82 -0.49 3.11 3.64
CA ILE A 82 -1.12 2.76 2.37
C ILE A 82 -2.23 1.74 2.59
N LYS A 83 -2.00 0.72 3.42
CA LYS A 83 -3.02 -0.29 3.78
C LYS A 83 -4.21 0.34 4.49
N GLN A 84 -3.98 1.28 5.40
CA GLN A 84 -5.05 2.01 6.08
C GLN A 84 -5.85 2.90 5.11
N THR A 85 -5.16 3.59 4.20
CA THR A 85 -5.78 4.45 3.18
C THR A 85 -6.65 3.64 2.23
N ALA A 86 -6.12 2.52 1.73
CA ALA A 86 -6.85 1.61 0.85
C ALA A 86 -8.13 1.09 1.54
N ASN A 87 -8.03 0.60 2.78
CA ASN A 87 -9.18 0.11 3.54
C ASN A 87 -10.27 1.18 3.75
N SER A 88 -9.86 2.42 4.04
CA SER A 88 -10.79 3.56 4.18
C SER A 88 -11.51 3.88 2.85
N GLY A 89 -10.80 3.78 1.73
CA GLY A 89 -11.37 3.90 0.39
C GLY A 89 -12.40 2.81 0.09
N TYR A 90 -12.11 1.55 0.42
CA TYR A 90 -13.05 0.44 0.26
C TYR A 90 -14.35 0.64 1.05
N ASN A 91 -14.24 1.07 2.32
CA ASN A 91 -15.41 1.36 3.16
C ASN A 91 -16.26 2.50 2.57
N SER A 92 -15.62 3.57 2.12
CA SER A 92 -16.30 4.70 1.47
C SER A 92 -17.03 4.28 0.20
N LYS A 93 -16.42 3.40 -0.61
CA LYS A 93 -17.02 2.84 -1.82
C LYS A 93 -18.24 1.97 -1.52
N GLN A 94 -18.19 1.12 -0.49
CA GLN A 94 -19.35 0.30 -0.09
C GLN A 94 -20.55 1.16 0.32
N ILE A 95 -20.31 2.21 1.13
CA ILE A 95 -21.37 3.13 1.57
C ILE A 95 -22.03 3.82 0.37
N LEU A 96 -21.24 4.31 -0.59
CA LEU A 96 -21.77 4.99 -1.77
C LEU A 96 -22.60 4.04 -2.65
N ILE A 97 -22.16 2.79 -2.83
CA ILE A 97 -22.92 1.79 -3.60
C ILE A 97 -24.28 1.51 -2.93
N ILE A 98 -24.31 1.35 -1.61
CA ILE A 98 -25.56 1.14 -0.86
C ILE A 98 -26.51 2.32 -1.07
N LEU A 99 -26.01 3.56 -0.91
CA LEU A 99 -26.82 4.76 -1.13
C LEU A 99 -27.40 4.85 -2.55
N VAL A 100 -26.62 4.52 -3.58
CA VAL A 100 -27.06 4.56 -4.99
C VAL A 100 -28.07 3.45 -5.31
N VAL A 101 -27.94 2.27 -4.70
CA VAL A 101 -28.83 1.13 -4.94
C VAL A 101 -30.14 1.27 -4.15
N GLU A 102 -30.09 1.78 -2.92
CA GLU A 102 -31.28 1.90 -2.05
C GLU A 102 -32.11 3.16 -2.31
N ASN A 103 -31.52 4.24 -2.82
CA ASN A 103 -32.23 5.48 -3.17
C ASN A 103 -32.54 5.62 -4.68
N GLY A 104 -32.27 4.57 -5.46
CA GLY A 104 -32.37 4.55 -6.94
C GLY A 104 -33.73 4.14 -7.48
#